data_AF-A0A1W2GP93-F1
#
_entry.id   AF-A0A1W2GP93-F1
#
_cell.length_a   1.000
_cell.length_b   1.000
_cell.length_c   1.000
_cell.angle_alpha   90.00
_cell.angle_beta   90.00
_cell.angle_gamma   90.00
#
_symmetry.space_group_name_H-M   'P 1'
#
loop_
_entity.id
_entity.type
_entity.pdbx_description
1 polymer ?
#
loop_
_entity_poly.entity_id
_entity_poly.type
_entity_poly.pdbx_seq_one_letter_code
_entity_poly.pdbx_strand_id
1 'polypeptide(L)'
;MKKCILSLLVLSIGARGYAQDCLPVKQGQSYKLSSISYDTPVAQDINKWTKTKPAKREGIIAEHNEKVMSGKMKPKYTFDMVYVATEVDNKDGFVHAKMVTTINNIEYESHISCKEDTLYIARRNGFQKSMSPQGKKVGYSLLGVNKLPVAIKIGDQLEPYLDYTWTYPQSDVIDVNVISAKGTSYAGFGTSKSWVQYTPAQVLQTKSFLTLQVNNANAQVTGTIEFVLGKKQYTAYIIESELWTKTFADFDYQSDDNRVAVEKMNRSVQEYWTKKVANRLDKNKLVNDGGYIVSYKTEWFVPELGIVNLIVKSQGFITNETKLVALN
;
A
#
# COMPACT_ATOMS: atom_id res chain seq x y z
N MET A 1 -68.84 26.10 1.83
CA MET A 1 -67.56 26.19 1.08
C MET A 1 -66.40 25.97 2.05
N LYS A 2 -65.52 25.01 1.73
CA LYS A 2 -64.07 24.90 2.05
C LYS A 2 -63.67 25.02 3.54
N LYS A 3 -63.32 23.90 4.20
CA LYS A 3 -61.93 23.44 4.52
C LYS A 3 -61.18 24.40 5.48
N CYS A 4 -60.51 24.03 6.58
CA CYS A 4 -59.99 22.76 7.11
C CYS A 4 -59.39 23.03 8.52
N ILE A 5 -59.52 22.06 9.44
CA ILE A 5 -58.48 21.45 10.32
C ILE A 5 -57.74 22.40 11.30
N LEU A 6 -58.08 22.39 12.60
CA LEU A 6 -57.71 21.44 13.67
C LEU A 6 -56.20 21.45 14.02
N SER A 7 -55.91 22.07 15.16
CA SER A 7 -54.98 21.67 16.23
C SER A 7 -53.83 20.73 15.88
N LEU A 8 -52.58 21.10 16.19
CA LEU A 8 -51.63 20.17 16.83
C LEU A 8 -50.35 20.89 17.31
N LEU A 9 -50.30 21.12 18.63
CA LEU A 9 -49.06 20.99 19.39
C LEU A 9 -48.51 19.58 19.11
N VAL A 10 -47.42 19.48 18.35
CA VAL A 10 -46.52 18.32 18.33
C VAL A 10 -45.22 18.86 18.93
N LEU A 11 -45.02 18.73 20.24
CA LEU A 11 -44.20 17.65 20.78
C LEU A 11 -43.04 17.34 19.83
N SER A 12 -41.99 18.16 19.94
CA SER A 12 -40.63 17.84 19.49
C SER A 12 -40.07 16.69 20.34
N ILE A 13 -40.71 15.53 20.23
CA ILE A 13 -40.21 14.23 20.65
C ILE A 13 -40.28 13.36 19.40
N GLY A 14 -39.15 12.74 19.03
CA GLY A 14 -39.19 11.57 18.15
C GLY A 14 -38.53 11.74 16.79
N ALA A 15 -37.31 12.23 16.76
CA ALA A 15 -36.21 11.46 16.17
C ALA A 15 -34.90 12.09 16.65
N ARG A 16 -34.44 11.68 17.85
CA ARG A 16 -33.04 11.28 17.89
C ARG A 16 -33.00 10.14 16.89
N GLY A 17 -32.75 10.45 15.62
CA GLY A 17 -32.43 9.44 14.62
C GLY A 17 -31.43 8.57 15.34
N TYR A 18 -31.79 7.29 15.51
CA TYR A 18 -30.93 6.32 16.13
C TYR A 18 -29.55 6.58 15.53
N ALA A 19 -28.62 7.10 16.32
CA ALA A 19 -27.22 6.98 15.98
C ALA A 19 -27.09 5.46 15.90
N GLN A 20 -27.13 4.94 14.67
CA GLN A 20 -26.84 3.53 14.45
C GLN A 20 -25.50 3.36 15.15
N ASP A 21 -25.41 2.40 16.06
CA ASP A 21 -24.17 2.08 16.78
C ASP A 21 -23.13 1.74 15.71
N CYS A 22 -22.47 2.76 15.21
CA CYS A 22 -21.68 2.74 13.99
C CYS A 22 -20.33 2.05 14.22
N LEU A 23 -20.08 1.69 15.48
CA LEU A 23 -19.03 0.81 15.90
C LEU A 23 -19.59 -0.25 16.85
N PRO A 24 -19.97 -1.45 16.38
CA PRO A 24 -20.38 -2.54 17.25
C PRO A 24 -19.16 -3.29 17.83
N VAL A 25 -18.12 -2.54 18.20
CA VAL A 25 -16.91 -3.06 18.83
C VAL A 25 -17.07 -2.93 20.33
N LYS A 26 -16.99 -4.05 21.05
CA LYS A 26 -16.98 -4.08 22.51
C LYS A 26 -15.57 -4.23 23.03
N GLN A 27 -15.28 -3.67 24.19
CA GLN A 27 -14.01 -3.92 24.85
C GLN A 27 -13.84 -5.43 25.10
N GLY A 28 -12.64 -5.94 24.81
CA GLY A 28 -12.29 -7.37 24.84
C GLY A 28 -12.65 -8.14 23.57
N GLN A 29 -13.45 -7.58 22.66
CA GLN A 29 -13.83 -8.24 21.42
C GLN A 29 -12.59 -8.48 20.54
N SER A 30 -12.51 -9.68 19.97
CA SER A 30 -11.39 -10.12 19.16
C SER A 30 -11.80 -10.50 17.74
N TYR A 31 -10.99 -10.08 16.77
CA TYR A 31 -11.14 -10.42 15.36
C TYR A 31 -9.88 -11.16 14.91
N LYS A 32 -10.05 -12.36 14.36
CA LYS A 32 -8.94 -13.12 13.79
C LYS A 32 -9.05 -13.09 12.28
N LEU A 33 -8.06 -12.48 11.63
CA LEU A 33 -7.89 -12.51 10.19
C LEU A 33 -6.74 -13.45 9.83
N SER A 34 -6.93 -14.29 8.81
CA SER A 34 -5.87 -15.12 8.25
C SER A 34 -5.44 -14.54 6.91
N SER A 35 -4.13 -14.35 6.72
CA SER A 35 -3.55 -13.79 5.50
C SER A 35 -2.64 -14.81 4.83
N ILE A 36 -2.78 -14.93 3.52
CA ILE A 36 -1.97 -15.77 2.66
C ILE A 36 -1.32 -14.87 1.61
N SER A 37 -0.01 -15.00 1.46
CA SER A 37 0.73 -14.33 0.40
C SER A 37 1.27 -15.35 -0.60
N TYR A 38 1.32 -14.95 -1.87
CA TYR A 38 1.79 -15.77 -2.96
C TYR A 38 3.01 -15.14 -3.61
N ASP A 39 3.97 -15.97 -3.99
CA ASP A 39 5.11 -15.50 -4.77
C ASP A 39 4.66 -15.27 -6.21
N THR A 40 5.18 -14.23 -6.87
CA THR A 40 4.85 -13.94 -8.27
C THR A 40 6.08 -14.06 -9.16
N PRO A 41 5.90 -14.40 -10.45
CA PRO A 41 7.00 -14.39 -11.41
C PRO A 41 7.75 -13.04 -11.46
N VAL A 42 7.05 -11.94 -11.16
CA VAL A 42 7.64 -10.60 -11.12
C VAL A 42 8.57 -10.43 -9.92
N ALA A 43 8.16 -10.91 -8.74
CA ALA A 43 8.96 -10.85 -7.52
C ALA A 43 10.19 -11.77 -7.60
N GLN A 44 10.09 -12.89 -8.31
CA GLN A 44 11.19 -13.83 -8.51
C GLN A 44 12.25 -13.30 -9.49
N ASP A 45 11.83 -12.75 -10.62
CA ASP A 45 12.75 -12.21 -11.63
C ASP A 45 12.09 -11.14 -12.52
N ILE A 46 12.13 -9.89 -12.05
CA ILE A 46 11.67 -8.72 -12.81
C ILE A 46 12.35 -8.58 -14.17
N ASN A 47 13.60 -9.03 -14.31
CA ASN A 47 14.35 -8.92 -15.55
C ASN A 47 13.82 -9.89 -16.61
N LYS A 48 13.53 -11.13 -16.22
CA LYS A 48 12.87 -12.12 -17.09
C LYS A 48 11.44 -11.71 -17.40
N TRP A 49 10.70 -11.21 -16.42
CA TRP A 49 9.32 -10.76 -16.62
C TRP A 49 9.22 -9.65 -17.67
N THR A 50 10.01 -8.59 -17.52
CA THR A 50 10.02 -7.45 -18.46
C THR A 50 10.51 -7.80 -19.87
N LYS A 51 11.21 -8.92 -20.04
CA LYS A 51 11.60 -9.48 -21.35
C LYS A 51 10.56 -10.44 -21.94
N THR A 52 9.59 -10.89 -21.15
CA THR A 52 8.53 -11.81 -21.61
C THR A 52 7.54 -11.06 -22.49
N LYS A 53 7.13 -11.65 -23.63
CA LYS A 53 6.17 -11.05 -24.57
C LYS A 53 4.78 -10.87 -23.93
N PRO A 54 4.01 -9.80 -24.24
CA PRO A 54 2.70 -9.53 -23.63
C PRO A 54 1.72 -10.70 -23.67
N ALA A 55 1.48 -11.32 -24.83
CA ALA A 55 0.55 -12.45 -24.94
C ALA A 55 0.92 -13.65 -24.04
N LYS A 56 2.21 -13.88 -23.79
CA LYS A 56 2.66 -14.93 -22.86
C LYS A 56 2.45 -14.52 -21.39
N ARG A 57 2.49 -13.22 -21.08
CA ARG A 57 2.23 -12.72 -19.73
C ARG A 57 0.79 -12.99 -19.30
N GLU A 58 -0.17 -12.74 -20.19
CA GLU A 58 -1.59 -12.97 -19.92
C GLU A 58 -1.88 -14.43 -19.55
N GLY A 59 -1.33 -15.39 -20.31
CA GLY A 59 -1.45 -16.81 -19.97
C GLY A 59 -0.84 -17.17 -18.60
N ILE A 60 0.34 -16.63 -18.28
CA ILE A 60 0.99 -16.84 -16.98
C ILE A 60 0.17 -16.24 -15.83
N ILE A 61 -0.39 -15.04 -16.04
CA ILE A 61 -1.26 -14.36 -15.05
C ILE A 61 -2.53 -15.17 -14.82
N ALA A 62 -3.20 -15.61 -15.88
CA ALA A 62 -4.42 -16.41 -15.79
C ALA A 62 -4.17 -17.73 -15.04
N GLU A 63 -3.14 -18.48 -15.44
CA GLU A 63 -2.77 -19.75 -14.80
C GLU A 63 -2.42 -19.55 -13.31
N HIS A 64 -1.66 -18.52 -12.98
CA HIS A 64 -1.33 -18.20 -11.58
C HIS A 64 -2.59 -17.90 -10.76
N ASN A 65 -3.46 -17.01 -11.26
CA ASN A 65 -4.66 -16.61 -10.55
C ASN A 65 -5.66 -17.76 -10.40
N GLU A 66 -5.80 -18.62 -11.42
CA GLU A 66 -6.63 -19.83 -11.33
C GLU A 66 -6.10 -20.78 -10.25
N LYS A 67 -4.78 -20.99 -10.18
CA LYS A 67 -4.17 -21.83 -9.12
C LYS A 67 -4.38 -21.25 -7.73
N VAL A 68 -4.30 -19.92 -7.57
CA VAL A 68 -4.60 -19.26 -6.29
C VAL A 68 -6.07 -19.45 -5.92
N MET A 69 -7.00 -19.09 -6.80
CA MET A 69 -8.44 -19.16 -6.54
C MET A 69 -8.94 -20.59 -6.32
N SER A 70 -8.31 -21.59 -6.95
CA SER A 70 -8.62 -23.02 -6.75
C SER A 70 -7.91 -23.65 -5.53
N GLY A 71 -7.10 -22.88 -4.79
CA GLY A 71 -6.36 -23.37 -3.62
C GLY A 71 -5.19 -24.30 -3.96
N LYS A 72 -4.79 -24.40 -5.22
CA LYS A 72 -3.69 -25.28 -5.69
C LYS A 72 -2.31 -24.59 -5.63
N MET A 73 -2.27 -23.26 -5.51
CA MET A 73 -1.02 -22.52 -5.38
C MET A 73 -0.46 -22.64 -3.96
N LYS A 74 0.80 -23.04 -3.82
CA LYS A 74 1.47 -23.10 -2.53
C LYS A 74 1.66 -21.68 -1.97
N PRO A 75 1.24 -21.40 -0.72
CA PRO A 75 1.55 -20.15 -0.03
C PRO A 75 3.05 -19.89 0.06
N LYS A 76 3.44 -18.61 -0.07
CA LYS A 76 4.78 -18.14 0.28
C LYS A 76 4.90 -17.91 1.78
N TYR A 77 3.93 -17.17 2.33
CA TYR A 77 3.76 -16.97 3.76
C TYR A 77 2.29 -17.05 4.12
N THR A 78 2.02 -17.60 5.30
CA THR A 78 0.71 -17.58 5.95
C THR A 78 0.92 -17.04 7.35
N PHE A 79 0.08 -16.12 7.77
CA PHE A 79 0.10 -15.59 9.13
C PHE A 79 -1.30 -15.17 9.57
N ASP A 80 -1.53 -15.24 10.87
CA ASP A 80 -2.75 -14.74 11.48
C ASP A 80 -2.50 -13.35 12.06
N MET A 81 -3.51 -12.49 11.95
CA MET A 81 -3.59 -11.19 12.59
C MET A 81 -4.74 -11.24 13.58
N VAL A 82 -4.43 -11.06 14.86
CA VAL A 82 -5.45 -11.03 15.92
C VAL A 82 -5.60 -9.61 16.41
N TYR A 83 -6.76 -9.00 16.15
CA TYR A 83 -7.11 -7.67 16.61
C TYR A 83 -7.94 -7.80 17.87
N VAL A 84 -7.60 -7.09 18.94
CA VAL A 84 -8.36 -7.04 20.19
C VAL A 84 -8.68 -5.59 20.53
N ALA A 85 -9.95 -5.29 20.76
CA ALA A 85 -10.38 -4.00 21.26
C ALA A 85 -10.02 -3.88 22.75
N THR A 86 -8.93 -3.16 23.04
CA THR A 86 -8.38 -3.06 24.41
C THR A 86 -9.05 -1.97 25.23
N GLU A 87 -9.41 -0.87 24.59
CA GLU A 87 -10.09 0.27 25.20
C GLU A 87 -11.21 0.69 24.25
N VAL A 88 -12.41 0.89 24.77
CA VAL A 88 -13.54 1.46 24.01
C VAL A 88 -14.14 2.57 24.86
N ASP A 89 -14.12 3.80 24.35
CA ASP A 89 -14.69 4.96 25.03
C ASP A 89 -15.69 5.69 24.15
N ASN A 90 -16.75 6.18 24.80
CA ASN A 90 -17.79 6.99 24.20
C ASN A 90 -17.67 8.40 24.77
N LYS A 91 -17.14 9.33 23.98
CA LYS A 91 -16.97 10.74 24.38
C LYS A 91 -17.44 11.65 23.26
N ASP A 92 -18.15 12.71 23.62
CA ASP A 92 -18.57 13.79 22.71
C ASP A 92 -19.33 13.34 21.44
N GLY A 93 -20.03 12.20 21.51
CA GLY A 93 -20.75 11.62 20.37
C GLY A 93 -19.87 10.78 19.43
N PHE A 94 -18.64 10.49 19.84
CA PHE A 94 -17.71 9.60 19.15
C PHE A 94 -17.55 8.29 19.93
N VAL A 95 -17.58 7.19 19.20
CA VAL A 95 -17.10 5.90 19.71
C VAL A 95 -15.65 5.75 19.28
N HIS A 96 -14.73 5.68 20.23
CA HIS A 96 -13.32 5.42 19.96
C HIS A 96 -12.94 4.04 20.50
N ALA A 97 -12.22 3.26 19.70
CA ALA A 97 -11.70 1.96 20.08
C ALA A 97 -10.21 1.87 19.76
N LYS A 98 -9.42 1.57 20.78
CA LYS A 98 -8.01 1.22 20.64
C LYS A 98 -7.89 -0.28 20.39
N MET A 99 -7.32 -0.63 19.24
CA MET A 99 -7.10 -2.00 18.83
C MET A 99 -5.63 -2.37 19.00
N VAL A 100 -5.36 -3.49 19.67
CA VAL A 100 -4.05 -4.15 19.62
C VAL A 100 -4.11 -5.28 18.61
N THR A 101 -3.21 -5.24 17.64
CA THR A 101 -3.07 -6.26 16.59
C THR A 101 -1.81 -7.05 16.83
N THR A 102 -1.93 -8.37 17.00
CA THR A 102 -0.77 -9.26 17.10
C THR A 102 -0.54 -9.95 15.76
N ILE A 103 0.67 -9.79 15.21
CA ILE A 103 1.14 -10.46 13.99
C ILE A 103 2.49 -11.10 14.29
N ASN A 104 2.60 -12.43 14.18
CA ASN A 104 3.82 -13.17 14.49
C ASN A 104 4.44 -12.80 15.87
N ASN A 105 3.60 -12.70 16.90
CA ASN A 105 3.97 -12.30 18.26
C ASN A 105 4.51 -10.87 18.42
N ILE A 106 4.34 -10.02 17.40
CA ILE A 106 4.63 -8.59 17.48
C ILE A 106 3.31 -7.84 17.58
N GLU A 107 3.19 -6.97 18.57
CA GLU A 107 2.01 -6.14 18.80
C GLU A 107 2.12 -4.81 18.06
N TYR A 108 1.01 -4.43 17.45
CA TYR A 108 0.80 -3.16 16.77
C TYR A 108 -0.44 -2.50 17.35
N GLU A 109 -0.43 -1.17 17.41
CA GLU A 109 -1.58 -0.41 17.90
C GLU A 109 -2.26 0.27 16.71
N SER A 110 -3.57 0.11 16.60
CA SER A 110 -4.42 0.85 15.67
C SER A 110 -5.63 1.44 16.40
N HIS A 111 -6.27 2.41 15.77
CA HIS A 111 -7.39 3.15 16.33
C HIS A 111 -8.55 3.10 15.35
N ILE A 112 -9.71 2.75 15.86
CA ILE A 112 -10.96 2.86 15.13
C ILE A 112 -11.79 3.92 15.84
N SER A 113 -12.42 4.78 15.08
CA SER A 113 -13.28 5.81 15.62
C SER A 113 -14.51 5.90 14.76
N CYS A 114 -15.65 6.10 15.37
CA CYS A 114 -16.87 6.38 14.65
C CYS A 114 -17.42 7.72 15.09
N LYS A 115 -17.71 8.55 14.09
CA LYS A 115 -18.40 9.83 14.26
C LYS A 115 -19.52 9.90 13.24
N GLU A 116 -20.73 10.19 13.70
CA GLU A 116 -21.91 10.24 12.84
C GLU A 116 -22.02 8.93 12.06
N ASP A 117 -22.19 8.97 10.74
CA ASP A 117 -22.35 7.77 9.89
C ASP A 117 -21.04 7.33 9.22
N THR A 118 -19.88 7.67 9.80
CA THR A 118 -18.56 7.36 9.21
C THR A 118 -17.63 6.65 10.19
N LEU A 119 -17.11 5.52 9.72
CA LEU A 119 -16.05 4.76 10.36
C LEU A 119 -14.69 5.29 9.92
N TYR A 120 -13.86 5.68 10.87
CA TYR A 120 -12.49 6.12 10.69
C TYR A 120 -11.55 5.04 11.20
N ILE A 121 -10.67 4.54 10.33
CA ILE A 121 -9.68 3.52 10.68
C ILE A 121 -8.29 4.13 10.51
N ALA A 122 -7.60 4.33 11.62
CA ALA A 122 -6.22 4.78 11.67
C ALA A 122 -5.32 3.62 12.10
N ARG A 123 -4.37 3.23 11.23
CA ARG A 123 -3.40 2.17 11.57
C ARG A 123 -2.52 2.51 12.76
N ARG A 124 -2.38 3.81 13.10
CA ARG A 124 -1.72 4.33 14.31
C ARG A 124 -2.03 5.82 14.45
N ASN A 125 -1.93 6.36 15.67
CA ASN A 125 -1.96 7.81 15.89
C ASN A 125 -0.56 8.42 15.66
N GLY A 126 -0.50 9.44 14.80
CA GLY A 126 0.69 10.27 14.58
C GLY A 126 1.83 9.61 13.80
N PHE A 127 3.04 10.12 14.00
CA PHE A 127 4.26 9.65 13.32
C PHE A 127 4.67 8.26 13.78
N GLN A 128 4.81 7.32 12.85
CA GLN A 128 5.33 5.98 13.11
C GLN A 128 6.81 5.92 12.81
N LYS A 129 7.63 5.40 13.73
CA LYS A 129 9.03 5.04 13.42
C LYS A 129 9.07 3.73 12.65
N SER A 130 9.76 3.72 11.52
CA SER A 130 10.04 2.50 10.76
C SER A 130 11.29 1.82 11.35
N MET A 131 11.19 0.52 11.62
CA MET A 131 12.25 -0.26 12.28
C MET A 131 12.76 -1.36 11.35
N SER A 132 14.06 -1.62 11.35
CA SER A 132 14.64 -2.79 10.67
C SER A 132 14.31 -4.07 11.44
N PRO A 133 14.48 -5.26 10.83
CA PRO A 133 14.36 -6.54 11.53
C PRO A 133 15.26 -6.66 12.78
N GLN A 134 16.37 -5.92 12.83
CA GLN A 134 17.31 -5.87 13.95
C GLN A 134 16.97 -4.77 14.97
N GLY A 135 15.80 -4.14 14.88
CA GLY A 135 15.36 -3.11 15.82
C GLY A 135 16.04 -1.75 15.64
N LYS A 136 16.72 -1.50 14.51
CA LYS A 136 17.29 -0.16 14.22
C LYS A 136 16.22 0.75 13.63
N LYS A 137 16.19 2.02 14.02
CA LYS A 137 15.36 3.02 13.36
C LYS A 137 15.87 3.24 11.94
N VAL A 138 15.03 2.96 10.95
CA VAL A 138 15.37 3.11 9.51
C VAL A 138 14.57 4.21 8.84
N GLY A 139 13.58 4.78 9.51
CA GLY A 139 12.77 5.83 8.93
C GLY A 139 11.57 6.21 9.77
N TYR A 140 10.59 6.83 9.12
CA TYR A 140 9.29 7.10 9.70
C TYR A 140 8.19 7.05 8.65
N SER A 141 6.94 6.90 9.09
CA SER A 141 5.76 6.90 8.25
C SER A 141 4.69 7.82 8.82
N LEU A 142 3.98 8.52 7.94
CA LEU A 142 2.72 9.20 8.20
C LEU A 142 1.63 8.39 7.52
N LEU A 143 0.76 7.76 8.32
CA LEU A 143 -0.28 6.88 7.82
C LEU A 143 -1.60 7.66 7.75
N GLY A 144 -2.25 7.61 6.59
CA GLY A 144 -3.55 8.21 6.40
C GLY A 144 -4.64 7.46 7.16
N VAL A 145 -5.74 8.17 7.39
CA VAL A 145 -6.96 7.64 8.01
C VAL A 145 -7.89 7.18 6.89
N ASN A 146 -8.28 5.90 6.93
CA ASN A 146 -9.30 5.38 6.03
C ASN A 146 -10.69 5.78 6.55
N LYS A 147 -11.56 6.27 5.66
CA LYS A 147 -12.93 6.68 5.98
C LYS A 147 -13.89 5.78 5.23
N LEU A 148 -14.79 5.12 5.96
CA LEU A 148 -15.78 4.22 5.39
C LEU A 148 -17.17 4.65 5.90
N PRO A 149 -18.07 5.12 5.01
CA PRO A 149 -19.45 5.36 5.38
C PRO A 149 -20.12 4.07 5.85
N VAL A 150 -20.87 4.13 6.94
CA VAL A 150 -21.61 2.99 7.50
C VAL A 150 -22.81 2.68 6.61
N ALA A 151 -23.50 3.72 6.14
CA ALA A 151 -24.61 3.65 5.19
C ALA A 151 -24.11 3.58 3.73
N ILE A 152 -23.27 2.60 3.44
CA ILE A 152 -22.71 2.37 2.11
C ILE A 152 -23.72 1.71 1.16
N LYS A 153 -23.71 2.07 -0.11
CA LYS A 153 -24.54 1.46 -1.16
C LYS A 153 -23.77 1.27 -2.46
N ILE A 154 -24.30 0.40 -3.32
CA ILE A 154 -23.77 0.17 -4.68
C ILE A 154 -23.75 1.51 -5.44
N GLY A 155 -22.61 1.79 -6.07
CA GLY A 155 -22.36 3.02 -6.83
C GLY A 155 -21.64 4.11 -6.04
N ASP A 156 -21.56 4.01 -4.71
CA ASP A 156 -20.82 4.99 -3.90
C ASP A 156 -19.34 5.01 -4.27
N GLN A 157 -18.78 6.22 -4.22
CA GLN A 157 -17.35 6.48 -4.37
C GLN A 157 -16.75 6.76 -2.99
N LEU A 158 -15.60 6.16 -2.69
CA LEU A 158 -14.93 6.34 -1.41
C LEU A 158 -13.70 7.23 -1.57
N GLU A 159 -13.43 8.05 -0.55
CA GLU A 159 -12.28 8.95 -0.57
C GLU A 159 -10.96 8.16 -0.47
N PRO A 160 -9.95 8.52 -1.27
CA PRO A 160 -8.61 7.98 -1.09
C PRO A 160 -7.96 8.55 0.18
N TYR A 161 -6.98 7.83 0.70
CA TYR A 161 -6.11 8.33 1.78
C TYR A 161 -4.64 8.07 1.45
N LEU A 162 -3.76 8.89 2.02
CA LEU A 162 -2.35 8.92 1.66
C LEU A 162 -1.49 8.37 2.79
N ASP A 163 -0.54 7.50 2.42
CA ASP A 163 0.57 7.13 3.28
C ASP A 163 1.86 7.68 2.72
N TYR A 164 2.70 8.14 3.63
CA TYR A 164 4.05 8.58 3.30
C TYR A 164 5.02 7.83 4.19
N THR A 165 6.05 7.25 3.59
CA THR A 165 7.10 6.54 4.30
C THR A 165 8.45 7.08 3.86
N TRP A 166 9.22 7.59 4.81
CA TRP A 166 10.58 8.06 4.60
C TRP A 166 11.57 7.10 5.23
N THR A 167 12.70 6.86 4.57
CA THR A 167 13.87 6.27 5.21
C THR A 167 14.82 7.38 5.68
N TYR A 168 15.48 7.18 6.82
CA TYR A 168 16.60 8.04 7.17
C TYR A 168 17.72 7.89 6.14
N PRO A 169 18.53 8.94 5.90
CA PRO A 169 19.71 8.83 5.07
C PRO A 169 20.63 7.72 5.57
N GLN A 170 21.03 6.83 4.66
CA GLN A 170 22.00 5.77 4.93
C GLN A 170 23.21 5.96 4.05
N SER A 171 24.39 6.01 4.65
CA SER A 171 25.65 6.20 3.95
C SER A 171 26.43 4.89 3.88
N ASP A 172 26.83 4.50 2.68
CA ASP A 172 27.66 3.34 2.40
C ASP A 172 28.87 3.76 1.55
N VAL A 173 30.04 3.19 1.79
CA VAL A 173 31.19 3.36 0.88
C VAL A 173 31.01 2.39 -0.28
N ILE A 174 31.06 2.91 -1.50
CA ILE A 174 30.96 2.10 -2.73
C ILE A 174 32.18 2.31 -3.61
N ASP A 175 32.56 1.26 -4.33
CA ASP A 175 33.58 1.34 -5.37
C ASP A 175 32.95 1.81 -6.69
N VAL A 176 33.52 2.85 -7.27
CA VAL A 176 33.13 3.39 -8.58
C VAL A 176 34.32 3.41 -9.51
N ASN A 177 34.07 3.26 -10.81
CA ASN A 177 35.08 3.42 -11.84
C ASN A 177 35.03 4.86 -12.37
N VAL A 178 36.02 5.68 -12.04
CA VAL A 178 36.15 7.03 -12.58
C VAL A 178 37.00 7.03 -13.83
N ILE A 179 36.68 7.91 -14.78
CA ILE A 179 37.50 8.10 -15.96
C ILE A 179 38.76 8.85 -15.55
N SER A 180 39.91 8.16 -15.58
CA SER A 180 41.20 8.73 -15.19
C SER A 180 41.97 9.31 -16.37
N ALA A 181 41.71 8.82 -17.59
CA ALA A 181 42.26 9.41 -18.81
C ALA A 181 41.35 9.13 -20.02
N LYS A 182 41.36 10.05 -20.98
CA LYS A 182 40.78 9.88 -22.31
C LYS A 182 41.83 10.28 -23.33
N GLY A 183 41.94 9.53 -24.41
CA GLY A 183 42.82 9.89 -25.50
C GLY A 183 42.31 9.37 -26.82
N THR A 184 42.86 9.93 -27.89
CA THR A 184 42.66 9.45 -29.24
C THR A 184 44.02 9.04 -29.76
N SER A 185 44.21 7.74 -30.01
CA SER A 185 45.40 7.28 -30.70
C SER A 185 45.13 7.30 -32.20
N TYR A 186 46.06 7.89 -32.94
CA TYR A 186 46.11 7.78 -34.39
C TYR A 186 46.99 6.58 -34.73
N ALA A 187 46.38 5.48 -35.18
CA ALA A 187 47.11 4.49 -35.92
C ALA A 187 47.28 5.08 -37.33
N GLY A 188 48.50 5.14 -37.86
CA GLY A 188 48.75 5.61 -39.24
C GLY A 188 47.76 4.98 -40.22
N PHE A 189 47.42 5.71 -41.29
CA PHE A 189 46.31 5.46 -42.24
C PHE A 189 44.90 5.93 -41.80
N GLY A 190 44.81 7.07 -41.10
CA GLY A 190 43.56 7.84 -41.02
C GLY A 190 42.46 7.26 -40.12
N THR A 191 42.73 6.20 -39.36
CA THR A 191 41.77 5.67 -38.38
C THR A 191 42.16 6.09 -36.96
N SER A 192 41.31 6.91 -36.34
CA SER A 192 41.45 7.30 -34.95
C SER A 192 40.74 6.30 -34.04
N LYS A 193 41.42 5.79 -33.01
CA LYS A 193 40.79 5.02 -31.93
C LYS A 193 40.74 5.87 -30.66
N SER A 194 39.54 6.19 -30.20
CA SER A 194 39.33 6.77 -28.87
C SER A 194 39.48 5.68 -27.81
N TRP A 195 40.22 5.97 -26.76
CA TRP A 195 40.32 5.13 -25.56
C TRP A 195 39.92 5.91 -24.32
N VAL A 196 39.40 5.18 -23.35
CA VAL A 196 39.01 5.70 -22.04
C VAL A 196 39.62 4.75 -21.00
N GLN A 197 40.43 5.29 -20.10
CA GLN A 197 40.95 4.56 -18.96
C GLN A 197 40.08 4.84 -17.74
N TYR A 198 39.79 3.78 -16.99
CA TYR A 198 39.04 3.84 -15.74
C TYR A 198 39.95 3.46 -14.58
N THR A 199 39.81 4.16 -13.46
CA THR A 199 40.50 3.84 -12.20
C THR A 199 39.44 3.66 -11.11
N PRO A 200 39.55 2.61 -10.27
CA PRO A 200 38.69 2.47 -9.11
C PRO A 200 38.89 3.64 -8.14
N ALA A 201 37.80 4.18 -7.63
CA ALA A 201 37.77 5.17 -6.56
C ALA A 201 36.67 4.79 -5.57
N GLN A 202 36.85 5.18 -4.31
CA GLN A 202 35.83 5.02 -3.29
C GLN A 202 35.06 6.31 -3.10
N VAL A 203 33.73 6.19 -3.03
CA VAL A 203 32.84 7.32 -2.77
C VAL A 203 31.90 6.93 -1.63
N LEU A 204 31.63 7.89 -0.75
CA LEU A 204 30.58 7.77 0.24
C LEU A 204 29.25 8.08 -0.45
N GLN A 205 28.40 7.08 -0.63
CA GLN A 205 27.05 7.24 -1.15
C GLN A 205 26.07 7.34 0.01
N THR A 206 25.34 8.45 0.11
CA THR A 206 24.19 8.58 1.00
C THR A 206 22.90 8.41 0.20
N LYS A 207 22.00 7.54 0.66
CA LYS A 207 20.70 7.30 0.02
C LYS A 207 19.55 7.52 1.00
N SER A 208 18.47 8.11 0.52
CA SER A 208 17.18 8.13 1.23
C SER A 208 16.03 7.88 0.26
N PHE A 209 14.92 7.37 0.78
CA PHE A 209 13.76 7.03 -0.02
C PHE A 209 12.51 7.63 0.60
N LEU A 210 11.64 8.17 -0.25
CA LEU A 210 10.27 8.52 0.09
C LEU A 210 9.34 7.62 -0.72
N THR A 211 8.48 6.87 -0.06
CA THR A 211 7.40 6.14 -0.70
C THR A 211 6.07 6.83 -0.39
N LEU A 212 5.37 7.22 -1.44
CA LEU A 212 3.99 7.70 -1.39
C LEU A 212 3.06 6.56 -1.80
N GLN A 213 2.03 6.31 -1.00
CA GLN A 213 0.93 5.43 -1.35
C GLN A 213 -0.40 6.17 -1.36
N VAL A 214 -1.12 6.08 -2.47
CA VAL A 214 -2.54 6.48 -2.54
C VAL A 214 -3.35 5.20 -2.38
N ASN A 215 -3.95 5.05 -1.21
CA ASN A 215 -4.85 3.95 -0.92
C ASN A 215 -6.27 4.34 -1.34
N ASN A 216 -7.07 3.35 -1.73
CA ASN A 216 -8.46 3.56 -2.16
C ASN A 216 -8.57 4.55 -3.33
N ALA A 217 -7.55 4.62 -4.20
CA ALA A 217 -7.67 5.39 -5.43
C ALA A 217 -8.79 4.78 -6.27
N ASN A 218 -9.65 5.63 -6.83
CA ASN A 218 -10.82 5.23 -7.62
C ASN A 218 -11.72 4.18 -6.93
N ALA A 219 -11.81 4.23 -5.60
CA ALA A 219 -12.59 3.24 -4.85
C ALA A 219 -14.09 3.38 -5.10
N GLN A 220 -14.73 2.30 -5.53
CA GLN A 220 -16.15 2.22 -5.82
C GLN A 220 -16.78 0.97 -5.22
N VAL A 221 -18.01 1.12 -4.74
CA VAL A 221 -18.85 0.00 -4.32
C VAL A 221 -19.54 -0.61 -5.54
N THR A 222 -19.17 -1.82 -5.91
CA THR A 222 -19.58 -2.45 -7.17
C THR A 222 -20.71 -3.47 -7.00
N GLY A 223 -20.93 -3.96 -5.79
CA GLY A 223 -21.97 -4.97 -5.55
C GLY A 223 -22.11 -5.35 -4.09
N THR A 224 -22.92 -6.39 -3.85
CA THR A 224 -23.12 -7.01 -2.54
C THR A 224 -23.00 -8.53 -2.66
N ILE A 225 -22.55 -9.17 -1.59
CA ILE A 225 -22.55 -10.62 -1.46
C ILE A 225 -22.97 -11.00 -0.03
N GLU A 226 -23.57 -12.18 0.10
CA GLU A 226 -23.82 -12.77 1.40
C GLU A 226 -22.49 -13.22 2.04
N PHE A 227 -22.27 -12.82 3.30
CA PHE A 227 -21.14 -13.25 4.10
C PHE A 227 -21.63 -13.96 5.36
N VAL A 228 -21.12 -15.16 5.62
CA VAL A 228 -21.51 -15.98 6.77
C VAL A 228 -20.32 -16.12 7.71
N LEU A 229 -20.51 -15.78 8.99
CA LEU A 229 -19.53 -15.99 10.06
C LEU A 229 -20.20 -16.70 11.23
N GLY A 230 -19.81 -17.97 11.44
CA GLY A 230 -20.46 -18.84 12.41
C GLY A 230 -21.91 -19.10 12.01
N LYS A 231 -22.86 -18.71 12.88
CA LYS A 231 -24.31 -18.84 12.66
C LYS A 231 -24.98 -17.54 12.18
N LYS A 232 -24.21 -16.48 11.99
CA LYS A 232 -24.72 -15.16 11.58
C LYS A 232 -24.45 -14.94 10.10
N GLN A 233 -25.45 -14.37 9.43
CA GLN A 233 -25.42 -13.97 8.03
C GLN A 233 -25.38 -12.44 7.97
N TYR A 234 -24.52 -11.91 7.12
CA TYR A 234 -24.28 -10.49 6.92
C TYR A 234 -24.38 -10.15 5.43
N THR A 235 -24.65 -8.89 5.12
CA THR A 235 -24.47 -8.36 3.76
C THR A 235 -23.10 -7.70 3.70
N ALA A 236 -22.22 -8.21 2.84
CA ALA A 236 -20.94 -7.59 2.55
C ALA A 236 -21.02 -6.78 1.25
N TYR A 237 -20.54 -5.55 1.29
CA TYR A 237 -20.42 -4.66 0.14
C TYR A 237 -19.05 -4.86 -0.51
N ILE A 238 -19.04 -5.08 -1.81
CA ILE A 238 -17.81 -5.27 -2.59
C ILE A 238 -17.30 -3.89 -2.98
N ILE A 239 -16.10 -3.56 -2.52
CA ILE A 239 -15.38 -2.34 -2.86
C ILE A 239 -14.22 -2.73 -3.78
N GLU A 240 -14.23 -2.20 -4.99
CA GLU A 240 -13.09 -2.28 -5.90
C GLU A 240 -12.32 -0.97 -5.83
N SER A 241 -11.00 -1.07 -5.71
CA SER A 241 -10.15 0.11 -5.62
C SER A 241 -8.73 -0.16 -6.10
N GLU A 242 -7.95 0.91 -6.16
CA GLU A 242 -6.54 0.87 -6.53
C GLU A 242 -5.66 1.30 -5.35
N LEU A 243 -4.49 0.67 -5.27
CA LEU A 243 -3.37 1.09 -4.44
C LEU A 243 -2.26 1.57 -5.36
N TRP A 244 -2.00 2.87 -5.35
CA TRP A 244 -0.95 3.48 -6.14
C TRP A 244 0.28 3.66 -5.28
N THR A 245 1.42 3.10 -5.70
CA THR A 245 2.69 3.25 -4.98
C THR A 245 3.73 3.93 -5.86
N LYS A 246 4.39 4.95 -5.33
CA LYS A 246 5.51 5.63 -5.98
C LYS A 246 6.64 5.85 -5.00
N THR A 247 7.84 5.45 -5.39
CA THR A 247 9.05 5.63 -4.58
C THR A 247 9.96 6.63 -5.27
N PHE A 248 10.34 7.65 -4.52
CA PHE A 248 11.35 8.63 -4.86
C PHE A 248 12.64 8.23 -4.15
N ALA A 249 13.75 8.31 -4.86
CA ALA A 249 15.07 8.04 -4.32
C ALA A 249 15.92 9.30 -4.42
N ASP A 250 16.54 9.65 -3.31
CA ASP A 250 17.51 10.73 -3.24
C ASP A 250 18.89 10.15 -2.96
N PHE A 251 19.87 10.57 -3.75
CA PHE A 251 21.24 10.07 -3.71
C PHE A 251 22.20 11.25 -3.64
N ASP A 252 23.08 11.21 -2.65
CA ASP A 252 24.21 12.11 -2.54
C ASP A 252 25.51 11.30 -2.55
N TYR A 253 26.53 11.81 -3.21
CA TYR A 253 27.86 11.21 -3.28
C TYR A 253 28.86 12.18 -2.67
N GLN A 254 29.87 11.67 -1.99
CA GLN A 254 31.02 12.46 -1.51
C GLN A 254 32.30 11.69 -1.80
N SER A 255 33.37 12.40 -2.15
CA SER A 255 34.68 11.80 -2.39
C SER A 255 35.79 12.79 -2.07
N ASP A 256 36.85 12.27 -1.46
CA ASP A 256 38.11 13.00 -1.25
C ASP A 256 38.98 13.01 -2.53
N ASP A 257 38.65 12.17 -3.52
CA ASP A 257 39.33 12.14 -4.81
C ASP A 257 38.75 13.22 -5.73
N ASN A 258 39.51 14.29 -5.94
CA ASN A 258 39.14 15.41 -6.79
C ASN A 258 38.85 15.04 -8.27
N ARG A 259 39.24 13.84 -8.71
CA ARG A 259 38.89 13.31 -10.04
C ARG A 259 37.44 12.85 -10.12
N VAL A 260 36.83 12.52 -8.98
CA VAL A 260 35.42 12.19 -8.86
C VAL A 260 34.64 13.50 -8.94
N ALA A 261 34.09 13.81 -10.12
CA ALA A 261 33.15 14.92 -10.27
C ALA A 261 31.81 14.56 -9.60
N VAL A 262 31.76 14.70 -8.27
CA VAL A 262 30.65 14.34 -7.39
C VAL A 262 29.30 14.88 -7.89
N GLU A 263 29.24 16.15 -8.28
CA GLU A 263 28.01 16.76 -8.82
C GLU A 263 27.55 16.11 -10.13
N LYS A 264 28.48 15.72 -11.01
CA LYS A 264 28.16 15.02 -12.26
C LYS A 264 27.72 13.59 -11.99
N MET A 265 28.26 12.93 -10.96
CA MET A 265 27.80 11.62 -10.51
C MET A 265 26.39 11.69 -9.92
N ASN A 266 26.12 12.63 -9.01
CA ASN A 266 24.78 12.86 -8.44
C ASN A 266 23.74 12.99 -9.56
N ARG A 267 23.95 13.94 -10.48
CA ARG A 267 23.00 14.19 -11.58
C ARG A 267 22.88 13.01 -12.55
N SER A 268 24.01 12.44 -13.01
CA SER A 268 23.96 11.37 -14.02
C SER A 268 23.36 10.07 -13.49
N VAL A 269 23.61 9.71 -12.23
CA VAL A 269 23.02 8.51 -11.62
C VAL A 269 21.53 8.74 -11.36
N GLN A 270 21.14 9.89 -10.82
CA GLN A 270 19.75 10.21 -10.56
C GLN A 270 18.94 10.28 -11.86
N GLU A 271 19.46 10.94 -12.91
CA GLU A 271 18.85 10.97 -14.24
C GLU A 271 18.79 9.58 -14.89
N TYR A 272 19.87 8.80 -14.79
CA TYR A 272 19.93 7.45 -15.36
C TYR A 272 18.92 6.51 -14.68
N TRP A 273 18.85 6.50 -13.35
CA TRP A 273 17.90 5.68 -12.62
C TRP A 273 16.47 6.14 -12.90
N THR A 274 16.20 7.45 -12.77
CA THR A 274 14.88 8.01 -13.00
C THR A 274 14.40 7.70 -14.42
N LYS A 275 15.21 7.99 -15.45
CA LYS A 275 14.80 7.82 -16.84
C LYS A 275 14.77 6.35 -17.27
N LYS A 276 15.79 5.54 -16.91
CA LYS A 276 15.86 4.14 -17.35
C LYS A 276 14.83 3.27 -16.64
N VAL A 277 14.62 3.47 -15.35
CA VAL A 277 13.59 2.73 -14.60
C VAL A 277 12.21 3.21 -15.02
N ALA A 278 11.94 4.52 -15.08
CA ALA A 278 10.64 5.02 -15.53
C ALA A 278 10.29 4.53 -16.93
N ASN A 279 11.20 4.68 -17.91
CA ASN A 279 10.95 4.19 -19.27
C ASN A 279 10.72 2.68 -19.33
N ARG A 280 11.40 1.90 -18.47
CA ARG A 280 11.21 0.44 -18.43
C ARG A 280 9.86 0.09 -17.82
N LEU A 281 9.46 0.75 -16.74
CA LEU A 281 8.18 0.51 -16.10
C LEU A 281 7.02 0.92 -17.01
N ASP A 282 7.11 2.10 -17.62
CA ASP A 282 6.14 2.66 -18.55
C ASP A 282 5.98 1.78 -19.81
N LYS A 283 7.10 1.43 -20.48
CA LYS A 283 7.09 0.51 -21.63
C LYS A 283 6.45 -0.84 -21.33
N ASN A 284 6.49 -1.28 -20.07
CA ASN A 284 5.90 -2.54 -19.65
C ASN A 284 4.49 -2.39 -19.04
N LYS A 285 3.91 -1.19 -19.09
CA LYS A 285 2.60 -0.85 -18.49
C LYS A 285 2.51 -1.24 -17.02
N LEU A 286 3.62 -1.07 -16.29
CA LEU A 286 3.72 -1.38 -14.87
C LEU A 286 3.42 -0.17 -13.99
N VAL A 287 3.23 1.01 -14.59
CA VAL A 287 2.84 2.25 -13.91
C VAL A 287 1.68 2.92 -14.65
N ASN A 288 0.89 3.73 -13.95
CA ASN A 288 -0.11 4.62 -14.56
C ASN A 288 0.54 5.92 -15.10
N ASP A 289 -0.27 6.81 -15.69
CA ASP A 289 0.18 8.08 -16.27
C ASP A 289 0.90 9.00 -15.26
N GLY A 290 0.63 8.84 -13.96
CA GLY A 290 1.33 9.55 -12.88
C GLY A 290 2.67 8.93 -12.47
N GLY A 291 3.06 7.80 -13.07
CA GLY A 291 4.25 7.03 -12.74
C GLY A 291 4.11 6.20 -11.46
N TYR A 292 2.89 5.88 -11.03
CA TYR A 292 2.63 5.02 -9.87
C TYR A 292 2.49 3.57 -10.29
N ILE A 293 3.09 2.65 -9.54
CA ILE A 293 2.78 1.23 -9.66
C ILE A 293 1.38 1.02 -9.11
N VAL A 294 0.50 0.44 -9.92
CA VAL A 294 -0.89 0.19 -9.54
C VAL A 294 -1.07 -1.27 -9.12
N SER A 295 -1.55 -1.46 -7.89
CA SER A 295 -2.17 -2.71 -7.46
C SER A 295 -3.69 -2.51 -7.37
N TYR A 296 -4.45 -3.56 -7.65
CA TYR A 296 -5.91 -3.54 -7.53
C TYR A 296 -6.30 -4.27 -6.25
N LYS A 297 -7.29 -3.74 -5.54
CA LYS A 297 -7.86 -4.33 -4.33
C LYS A 297 -9.33 -4.65 -4.58
N THR A 298 -9.75 -5.81 -4.10
CA THR A 298 -11.17 -6.13 -3.91
C THR A 298 -11.36 -6.37 -2.42
N GLU A 299 -12.19 -5.55 -1.80
CA GLU A 299 -12.48 -5.56 -0.38
C GLU A 299 -13.96 -5.92 -0.17
N TRP A 300 -14.25 -6.73 0.85
CA TRP A 300 -15.61 -7.02 1.28
C TRP A 300 -15.82 -6.34 2.62
N PHE A 301 -16.63 -5.29 2.63
CA PHE A 301 -16.93 -4.49 3.81
C PHE A 301 -18.29 -4.87 4.37
N VAL A 302 -18.33 -5.23 5.66
CA VAL A 302 -19.56 -5.42 6.42
C VAL A 302 -19.60 -4.29 7.45
N PRO A 303 -20.61 -3.41 7.47
CA PRO A 303 -20.66 -2.27 8.38
C PRO A 303 -20.39 -2.63 9.84
N GLU A 304 -20.86 -3.81 10.28
CA GLU A 304 -20.70 -4.28 11.65
C GLU A 304 -19.35 -4.97 11.95
N LEU A 305 -18.59 -5.36 10.93
CA LEU A 305 -17.35 -6.13 11.10
C LEU A 305 -16.11 -5.45 10.50
N GLY A 306 -16.30 -4.42 9.69
CA GLY A 306 -15.26 -3.83 8.87
C GLY A 306 -14.94 -4.67 7.63
N ILE A 307 -13.67 -4.66 7.21
CA ILE A 307 -13.22 -5.43 6.04
C ILE A 307 -13.07 -6.90 6.44
N VAL A 308 -13.94 -7.76 5.91
CA VAL A 308 -13.98 -9.20 6.23
C VAL A 308 -13.23 -10.06 5.23
N ASN A 309 -12.97 -9.55 4.03
CA ASN A 309 -12.14 -10.20 3.04
C ASN A 309 -11.40 -9.12 2.22
N LEU A 310 -10.20 -9.44 1.76
CA LEU A 310 -9.36 -8.60 0.91
C LEU A 310 -8.59 -9.49 -0.06
N ILE A 311 -8.67 -9.17 -1.35
CA ILE A 311 -7.78 -9.71 -2.37
C ILE A 311 -6.98 -8.55 -2.96
N VAL A 312 -5.65 -8.71 -3.00
CA VAL A 312 -4.74 -7.75 -3.65
C VAL A 312 -4.16 -8.39 -4.90
N LYS A 313 -4.27 -7.68 -6.03
CA LYS A 313 -3.63 -8.02 -7.30
C LYS A 313 -2.57 -7.00 -7.66
N SER A 314 -1.33 -7.42 -7.82
CA SER A 314 -0.26 -6.58 -8.35
C SER A 314 0.14 -7.08 -9.73
N GLN A 315 0.16 -6.17 -10.72
CA GLN A 315 0.56 -6.49 -12.10
C GLN A 315 -0.26 -7.66 -12.70
N GLY A 316 -1.53 -7.75 -12.31
CA GLY A 316 -2.46 -8.81 -12.70
C GLY A 316 -2.43 -10.06 -11.82
N PHE A 317 -1.37 -10.30 -11.04
CA PHE A 317 -1.25 -11.47 -10.18
C PHE A 317 -1.90 -11.25 -8.82
N ILE A 318 -2.70 -12.22 -8.34
CA ILE A 318 -3.10 -12.26 -6.93
C ILE A 318 -1.85 -12.47 -6.08
N THR A 319 -1.55 -11.48 -5.23
CA THR A 319 -0.39 -11.47 -4.34
C THR A 319 -0.76 -11.76 -2.89
N ASN A 320 -1.97 -11.40 -2.49
CA ASN A 320 -2.43 -11.58 -1.13
C ASN A 320 -3.94 -11.86 -1.09
N GLU A 321 -4.34 -12.75 -0.18
CA GLU A 321 -5.71 -12.93 0.27
C GLU A 321 -5.73 -12.81 1.79
N THR A 322 -6.66 -12.04 2.33
CA THR A 322 -6.87 -11.91 3.77
C THR A 322 -8.35 -12.11 4.07
N LYS A 323 -8.68 -12.97 5.04
CA LYS A 323 -10.08 -13.32 5.39
C LYS A 323 -10.28 -13.28 6.90
N LEU A 324 -11.40 -12.73 7.34
CA LEU A 324 -11.89 -12.86 8.71
C LEU A 324 -12.33 -14.31 8.93
N VAL A 325 -11.68 -14.98 9.88
CA VAL A 325 -11.91 -16.40 10.18
C VAL A 325 -12.56 -16.63 11.54
N ALA A 326 -12.48 -15.68 12.46
CA ALA A 326 -13.18 -15.76 13.74
C ALA A 326 -13.48 -14.37 14.32
N LEU A 327 -14.56 -14.31 15.11
CA LEU A 327 -14.96 -13.20 15.95
C LEU A 327 -15.31 -13.79 17.33
N ASN A 328 -14.65 -13.35 18.40
CA ASN A 328 -14.95 -13.78 19.77
C ASN A 328 -15.22 -12.59 20.70
#